data_AF-A0AAV4I960-F1
#
_entry.id   AF-A0AAV4I960-F1
#
_cell.length_a   1.000
_cell.length_b   1.000
_cell.length_c   1.000
_cell.angle_alpha   90.00
_cell.angle_beta   90.00
_cell.angle_gamma   90.00
#
_symmetry.space_group_name_H-M   'P 1'
#
loop_
_entity.id
_entity.type
_entity.pdbx_description
1 polymer ?
#
loop_
_entity_poly.entity_id
_entity_poly.type
_entity_poly.pdbx_seq_one_letter_code
_entity_poly.pdbx_strand_id
1 'polypeptide(L)'
;MASHNLCQIHTGLQHEIIYSTQANGLPLDSPTLADKLKESGYSTHMVGKWHLGFYKHEYMPHYRGFDTFYGMLLGHGDHFTHSTGRRRNVFLDLRFNDEPIRNETGHYSTHLFTQKSIDVIKAHDKSKILGTIDFMHYGHDSFEMAPPPFISDGW
;
A
#
# COMPACT_ATOMS: atom_id res chain seq x y z
N MET A 1 11.03 22.79 -24.70
CA MET A 1 10.57 21.57 -25.40
C MET A 1 11.00 20.36 -24.58
N ALA A 2 9.99 19.62 -24.11
CA ALA A 2 9.96 18.29 -23.51
C ALA A 2 11.25 17.63 -22.94
N SER A 3 11.26 17.41 -21.63
CA SER A 3 12.03 16.34 -20.97
C SER A 3 11.15 15.61 -19.93
N HIS A 4 9.99 15.10 -20.37
CA HIS A 4 9.02 14.41 -19.50
C HIS A 4 9.23 12.88 -19.41
N ASN A 5 10.37 12.35 -19.85
CA ASN A 5 10.61 10.89 -19.92
C ASN A 5 11.77 10.36 -19.05
N LEU A 6 12.37 11.17 -18.17
CA LEU A 6 13.64 10.81 -17.52
C LEU A 6 13.51 10.12 -16.15
N CYS A 7 12.38 10.23 -15.46
CA CYS A 7 12.24 9.67 -14.10
C CYS A 7 12.34 8.12 -14.10
N GLN A 8 11.87 7.46 -15.16
CA GLN A 8 11.97 6.00 -15.28
C GLN A 8 13.38 5.50 -15.60
N ILE A 9 14.18 6.24 -16.39
CA ILE A 9 15.52 5.78 -16.78
C ILE A 9 16.52 5.90 -15.63
N HIS A 10 16.41 6.98 -14.85
CA HIS A 10 17.36 7.29 -13.78
C HIS A 10 17.17 6.44 -12.50
N THR A 11 15.97 5.90 -12.29
CA THR A 11 15.61 5.16 -11.06
C THR A 11 15.80 3.65 -11.17
N GLY A 12 16.16 3.13 -12.36
CA GLY A 12 16.31 1.69 -12.58
C GLY A 12 15.00 0.90 -12.45
N LEU A 13 13.83 1.56 -12.36
CA LEU A 13 12.49 0.96 -12.35
C LEU A 13 12.05 0.43 -13.73
N GLN A 14 13.02 0.18 -14.61
CA GLN A 14 12.82 -0.18 -16.02
C GLN A 14 12.66 -1.69 -16.24
N HIS A 15 12.97 -2.50 -15.22
CA HIS A 15 12.94 -3.97 -15.31
C HIS A 15 12.08 -4.53 -14.19
N GLU A 16 10.88 -5.00 -14.57
CA GLU A 16 9.95 -5.77 -13.74
C GLU A 16 9.41 -5.03 -12.50
N ILE A 17 8.53 -5.68 -11.73
CA ILE A 17 8.00 -5.17 -10.47
C ILE A 17 9.07 -5.20 -9.37
N ILE A 18 9.04 -4.27 -8.40
CA ILE A 18 9.88 -4.37 -7.20
C ILE A 18 9.44 -5.61 -6.41
N TYR A 19 10.37 -6.54 -6.20
CA TYR A 19 10.18 -7.77 -5.42
C TYR A 19 10.54 -7.55 -3.95
N SER A 20 9.97 -8.35 -3.04
CA SER A 20 10.20 -8.21 -1.59
C SER A 20 11.65 -8.39 -1.15
N THR A 21 12.45 -9.12 -1.92
CA THR A 21 13.86 -9.40 -1.60
C THR A 21 14.83 -8.41 -2.27
N GLN A 22 14.33 -7.43 -3.02
CA GLN A 22 15.18 -6.45 -3.68
C GLN A 22 15.46 -5.28 -2.74
N ALA A 23 16.76 -4.98 -2.56
CA ALA A 23 17.22 -3.77 -1.89
C ALA A 23 17.08 -2.55 -2.81
N ASN A 24 15.86 -2.31 -3.30
CA ASN A 24 15.52 -1.22 -4.19
C ASN A 24 14.22 -0.52 -3.72
N GLY A 25 14.09 0.76 -4.05
CA GLY A 25 12.94 1.57 -3.75
C GLY A 25 13.09 2.97 -4.33
N LEU A 26 12.03 3.78 -4.24
CA LEU A 26 12.03 5.16 -4.71
C LEU A 26 13.22 5.90 -4.04
N PRO A 27 14.14 6.51 -4.80
CA PRO A 27 15.29 7.20 -4.22
C PRO A 27 14.88 8.20 -3.14
N LEU A 28 15.65 8.28 -2.05
CA LEU A 28 15.30 9.10 -0.88
C LEU A 28 15.40 10.61 -1.16
N ASP A 29 16.18 11.00 -2.17
CA ASP A 29 16.30 12.37 -2.67
C ASP A 29 15.16 12.78 -3.61
N SER A 30 14.29 11.83 -4.00
CA SER A 30 13.09 12.09 -4.80
C SER A 30 11.89 12.32 -3.87
N PRO A 31 11.40 13.57 -3.75
CA PRO A 31 10.26 13.87 -2.89
C PRO A 31 8.98 13.26 -3.47
N THR A 32 8.10 12.77 -2.58
CA THR A 32 6.78 12.29 -2.97
C THR A 32 5.79 13.45 -3.08
N LEU A 33 4.62 13.19 -3.67
CA LEU A 33 3.51 14.15 -3.61
C LEU A 33 3.10 14.44 -2.15
N ALA A 34 3.17 13.44 -1.27
CA ALA A 34 2.84 13.60 0.13
C ALA A 34 3.80 14.56 0.84
N ASP A 35 5.11 14.49 0.54
CA ASP A 35 6.10 15.45 1.07
C ASP A 35 5.70 16.90 0.73
N LYS A 36 5.30 17.14 -0.54
CA LYS A 36 4.90 18.48 -1.00
C LYS A 36 3.57 18.97 -0.44
N LEU A 37 2.60 18.08 -0.27
CA LEU A 37 1.33 18.40 0.37
C LEU A 37 1.54 18.73 1.86
N LYS A 38 2.39 17.96 2.54
CA LYS A 38 2.73 18.17 3.95
C LYS A 38 3.45 19.50 4.20
N GLU A 39 4.37 19.90 3.33
CA GLU A 39 4.99 21.23 3.33
C GLU A 39 3.93 22.37 3.26
N SER A 40 2.77 22.10 2.65
CA SER A 40 1.66 23.05 2.49
C SER A 40 0.60 22.94 3.61
N GLY A 41 0.86 22.16 4.66
CA GLY A 41 -0.03 22.03 5.82
C GLY A 41 -1.15 20.99 5.69
N TYR A 42 -1.10 20.11 4.70
CA TYR A 42 -2.07 19.02 4.54
C TYR A 42 -1.83 17.91 5.56
N SER A 43 -2.91 17.29 6.02
CA SER A 43 -2.84 15.96 6.64
C SER A 43 -2.77 14.91 5.54
N THR A 44 -1.75 14.06 5.58
CA THR A 44 -1.42 13.14 4.49
C THR A 44 -1.66 11.68 4.89
N HIS A 45 -2.56 11.00 4.19
CA HIS A 45 -2.92 9.62 4.51
C HIS A 45 -2.84 8.76 3.25
N MET A 46 -2.24 7.58 3.39
CA MET A 46 -2.17 6.60 2.32
C MET A 46 -2.97 5.36 2.67
N VAL A 47 -3.90 4.98 1.79
CA VAL A 47 -4.65 3.73 1.90
C VAL A 47 -4.45 2.90 0.63
N GLY A 48 -4.05 1.64 0.78
CA GLY A 48 -3.88 0.69 -0.31
C GLY A 48 -2.43 0.35 -0.63
N LYS A 49 -2.06 0.36 -1.91
CA LYS A 49 -0.79 -0.20 -2.40
C LYS A 49 0.35 0.81 -2.38
N TRP A 50 1.49 0.45 -1.79
CA TRP A 50 2.73 1.23 -1.89
C TRP A 50 3.58 0.85 -3.10
N HIS A 51 4.27 -0.29 -3.03
CA HIS A 51 5.10 -0.86 -4.10
C HIS A 51 6.19 0.06 -4.66
N LEU A 52 6.73 0.95 -3.83
CA LEU A 52 7.90 1.79 -4.13
C LEU A 52 9.12 1.42 -3.26
N GLY A 53 9.18 0.16 -2.81
CA GLY A 53 10.25 -0.39 -1.99
C GLY A 53 10.02 -0.24 -0.49
N PHE A 54 10.48 -1.21 0.29
CA PHE A 54 10.31 -1.24 1.75
C PHE A 54 11.42 -2.03 2.47
N TYR A 55 12.56 -2.23 1.80
CA TYR A 55 13.68 -3.04 2.33
C TYR A 55 14.39 -2.42 3.55
N LYS A 56 14.17 -1.12 3.79
CA LYS A 56 14.54 -0.37 5.00
C LYS A 56 13.39 0.56 5.40
N HIS A 57 13.38 0.97 6.65
CA HIS A 57 12.35 1.84 7.20
C HIS A 57 12.21 3.14 6.39
N GLU A 58 13.31 3.75 5.93
CA GLU A 58 13.24 5.01 5.19
C GLU A 58 12.44 4.92 3.88
N TYR A 59 12.21 3.71 3.36
CA TYR A 59 11.43 3.49 2.15
C TYR A 59 9.94 3.22 2.42
N MET A 60 9.53 3.05 3.69
CA MET A 60 8.11 2.83 4.02
C MET A 60 7.30 4.13 3.89
N PRO A 61 6.00 4.06 3.57
CA PRO A 61 5.21 5.23 3.19
C PRO A 61 5.19 6.36 4.24
N HIS A 62 5.11 6.02 5.53
CA HIS A 62 5.06 7.03 6.61
C HIS A 62 6.40 7.72 6.87
N TYR A 63 7.50 7.22 6.30
CA TYR A 63 8.78 7.92 6.21
C TYR A 63 8.95 8.67 4.87
N ARG A 64 7.96 8.58 3.98
CA ARG A 64 7.96 9.16 2.61
C ARG A 64 6.85 10.18 2.42
N GLY A 65 6.60 10.95 3.47
CA GLY A 65 5.71 12.11 3.45
C GLY A 65 4.30 11.86 3.95
N PHE A 66 3.88 10.60 4.14
CA PHE A 66 2.56 10.28 4.69
C PHE A 66 2.55 10.31 6.23
N ASP A 67 1.52 10.86 6.85
CA ASP A 67 1.33 10.80 8.30
C ASP A 67 0.85 9.42 8.76
N THR A 68 0.05 8.74 7.93
CA THR A 68 -0.39 7.36 8.20
C THR A 68 -0.44 6.53 6.93
N PHE A 69 -0.16 5.24 7.07
CA PHE A 69 -0.31 4.24 6.02
C PHE A 69 -1.20 3.08 6.48
N TYR A 70 -2.13 2.66 5.63
CA TYR A 70 -2.86 1.41 5.80
C TYR A 70 -2.92 0.66 4.47
N GLY A 71 -2.33 -0.52 4.38
CA GLY A 71 -2.41 -1.31 3.17
C GLY A 71 -1.24 -2.27 2.97
N MET A 72 -0.92 -2.53 1.70
CA MET A 72 0.07 -3.54 1.28
C MET A 72 1.32 -2.87 0.71
N LEU A 73 2.50 -3.36 1.10
CA LEU A 73 3.77 -2.80 0.65
C LEU A 73 4.18 -3.34 -0.72
N LEU A 74 3.79 -4.57 -1.07
CA LEU A 74 4.08 -5.19 -2.34
C LEU A 74 3.04 -4.90 -3.41
N GLY A 75 3.43 -5.21 -4.65
CA GLY A 75 2.61 -4.97 -5.82
C GLY A 75 1.53 -6.01 -6.11
N HIS A 76 1.45 -7.07 -5.33
CA HIS A 76 0.50 -8.16 -5.44
C HIS A 76 0.30 -8.81 -4.07
N GLY A 77 -0.86 -9.40 -3.84
CA GLY A 77 -1.22 -10.10 -2.62
C GLY A 77 -2.63 -10.66 -2.73
N ASP A 78 -2.93 -11.69 -1.96
CA ASP A 78 -4.25 -12.29 -1.93
C ASP A 78 -5.27 -11.35 -1.24
N HIS A 79 -6.44 -11.18 -1.85
CA HIS A 79 -7.40 -10.18 -1.39
C HIS A 79 -8.11 -10.54 -0.08
N PHE A 80 -8.09 -11.80 0.36
CA PHE A 80 -8.79 -12.26 1.57
C PHE A 80 -7.85 -12.58 2.72
N THR A 81 -6.67 -13.13 2.43
CA THR A 81 -5.64 -13.47 3.42
C THR A 81 -4.58 -12.39 3.56
N HIS A 82 -4.55 -11.44 2.62
CA HIS A 82 -3.58 -10.34 2.54
C HIS A 82 -2.12 -10.77 2.61
N SER A 83 -1.90 -12.01 2.19
CA SER A 83 -0.59 -12.64 2.15
C SER A 83 -0.05 -12.57 0.74
N THR A 84 1.27 -12.50 0.64
CA THR A 84 1.99 -12.37 -0.62
C THR A 84 3.28 -13.19 -0.57
N GLY A 85 3.89 -13.39 -1.74
CA GLY A 85 5.10 -14.18 -1.91
C GLY A 85 4.90 -15.43 -2.76
N ARG A 86 5.96 -16.21 -2.93
CA ARG A 86 5.99 -17.39 -3.80
C ARG A 86 6.44 -18.62 -3.04
N ARG A 87 5.76 -19.76 -3.30
CA ARG A 87 6.08 -21.09 -2.77
C ARG A 87 6.18 -21.11 -1.25
N ARG A 88 7.39 -21.26 -0.69
CA ARG A 88 7.65 -21.39 0.76
C ARG A 88 7.81 -20.05 1.48
N ASN A 89 7.82 -18.94 0.76
CA ASN A 89 8.05 -17.60 1.31
C ASN A 89 6.76 -16.77 1.25
N VAL A 90 5.66 -17.31 1.76
CA VAL A 90 4.39 -16.59 1.89
C VAL A 90 4.36 -15.88 3.24
N PHE A 91 4.03 -14.60 3.24
CA PHE A 91 3.94 -13.79 4.46
C PHE A 91 2.81 -12.76 4.35
N LEU A 92 2.31 -12.33 5.50
CA LEU A 92 1.30 -11.28 5.62
C LEU A 92 1.90 -9.91 5.26
N ASP A 93 1.22 -9.16 4.39
CA ASP A 93 1.67 -7.85 3.93
C ASP A 93 0.74 -6.69 4.30
N LEU A 94 -0.48 -6.96 4.78
CA LEU A 94 -1.37 -5.92 5.28
C LEU A 94 -0.83 -5.30 6.57
N ARG A 95 -0.70 -3.97 6.58
CA ARG A 95 -0.09 -3.21 7.68
C ARG A 95 -0.82 -1.91 7.98
N PHE A 96 -0.66 -1.46 9.22
CA PHE A 96 -0.86 -0.07 9.62
C PHE A 96 0.47 0.51 10.06
N ASN A 97 0.99 1.48 9.30
CA ASN A 97 2.37 1.96 9.42
C ASN A 97 3.36 0.77 9.40
N ASP A 98 4.14 0.60 10.46
CA ASP A 98 5.12 -0.48 10.60
C ASP A 98 4.47 -1.83 10.99
N GLU A 99 3.28 -1.80 11.58
CA GLU A 99 2.70 -2.94 12.27
C GLU A 99 1.84 -3.83 11.35
N PRO A 100 2.07 -5.17 11.33
CA PRO A 100 1.25 -6.09 10.56
C PRO A 100 -0.14 -6.30 11.17
N ILE A 101 -1.17 -6.34 10.34
CA ILE A 101 -2.56 -6.55 10.76
C ILE A 101 -2.96 -8.00 10.50
N ARG A 102 -3.09 -8.78 11.58
CA ARG A 102 -3.29 -10.23 11.49
C ARG A 102 -4.76 -10.68 11.51
N ASN A 103 -5.67 -9.80 11.91
CA ASN A 103 -7.06 -10.15 12.24
C ASN A 103 -8.07 -9.81 11.14
N GLU A 104 -7.62 -9.71 9.89
CA GLU A 104 -8.47 -9.35 8.74
C GLU A 104 -8.62 -10.49 7.73
N THR A 105 -8.09 -11.68 8.05
CA THR A 105 -8.24 -12.86 7.20
C THR A 105 -9.72 -13.19 6.96
N GLY A 106 -10.10 -13.29 5.68
CA GLY A 106 -11.49 -13.52 5.26
C GLY A 106 -12.24 -12.25 4.89
N HIS A 107 -11.68 -11.06 5.14
CA HIS A 107 -12.24 -9.80 4.67
C HIS A 107 -11.60 -9.39 3.34
N TYR A 108 -12.43 -8.99 2.38
CA TYR A 108 -11.94 -8.58 1.07
C TYR A 108 -11.26 -7.21 1.15
N SER A 109 -10.01 -7.12 0.68
CA SER A 109 -9.15 -5.95 0.89
C SER A 109 -9.74 -4.63 0.41
N THR A 110 -10.51 -4.62 -0.68
CA THR A 110 -11.15 -3.39 -1.18
C THR A 110 -12.15 -2.82 -0.18
N HIS A 111 -12.88 -3.67 0.55
CA HIS A 111 -13.80 -3.20 1.60
C HIS A 111 -13.03 -2.62 2.78
N LEU A 112 -11.91 -3.25 3.17
CA LEU A 112 -11.04 -2.74 4.23
C LEU A 112 -10.47 -1.36 3.87
N PHE A 113 -9.95 -1.21 2.65
CA PHE A 113 -9.40 0.06 2.18
C PHE A 113 -10.49 1.14 2.11
N THR A 114 -11.65 0.80 1.55
CA THR A 114 -12.79 1.73 1.50
C THR A 114 -13.20 2.19 2.90
N GLN A 115 -13.33 1.25 3.84
CA GLN A 115 -13.69 1.57 5.21
C GLN A 115 -12.63 2.45 5.87
N LYS A 116 -11.34 2.16 5.65
CA LYS A 116 -10.26 2.96 6.19
C LYS A 116 -10.22 4.38 5.62
N SER A 117 -10.47 4.54 4.33
CA SER A 117 -10.58 5.86 3.70
C SER A 117 -11.75 6.66 4.31
N ILE A 118 -12.90 6.01 4.54
CA ILE A 118 -14.04 6.63 5.23
C ILE A 118 -13.65 7.05 6.65
N ASP A 119 -12.94 6.20 7.40
CA ASP A 119 -12.52 6.51 8.77
C ASP A 119 -11.56 7.71 8.81
N VAL A 120 -10.61 7.78 7.88
CA VAL A 120 -9.71 8.94 7.73
C VAL A 120 -10.51 10.21 7.47
N ILE A 121 -11.46 10.18 6.54
CA ILE A 121 -12.30 11.34 6.21
C ILE A 121 -13.14 11.77 7.43
N LYS A 122 -13.69 10.83 8.19
CA LYS A 122 -14.53 11.11 9.38
C LYS A 122 -13.70 11.65 10.55
N ALA A 123 -12.49 11.14 10.74
CA ALA A 123 -11.59 11.56 11.81
C ALA A 123 -10.82 12.85 11.48
N HIS A 124 -10.89 13.33 10.24
CA HIS A 124 -10.13 14.47 9.77
C HIS A 124 -10.49 15.75 10.54
N ASP A 125 -9.46 16.43 11.02
CA ASP A 125 -9.59 17.76 11.61
C ASP A 125 -9.87 18.78 10.50
N LYS A 126 -11.08 19.35 10.53
CA LYS A 126 -11.56 20.34 9.56
C LYS A 126 -10.74 21.63 9.54
N SER A 127 -9.85 21.85 10.51
CA SER A 127 -8.90 22.97 10.51
C SER A 127 -7.77 22.82 9.49
N LYS A 128 -7.50 21.59 9.02
CA LYS A 128 -6.48 21.27 8.01
C LYS A 128 -7.11 20.86 6.69
N ILE A 129 -6.35 20.94 5.59
CA ILE A 129 -6.79 20.41 4.29
C ILE A 129 -6.43 18.92 4.24
N LEU A 130 -7.36 18.08 3.78
CA LEU A 130 -7.16 16.63 3.68
C LEU A 130 -6.45 16.27 2.36
N GLY A 131 -5.34 15.54 2.46
CA GLY A 131 -4.63 14.94 1.34
C GLY A 131 -4.63 13.41 1.45
N THR A 132 -5.67 12.76 0.96
CA THR A 132 -5.73 11.29 0.92
C THR A 132 -5.27 10.80 -0.45
N ILE A 133 -4.29 9.89 -0.47
CA ILE A 133 -3.86 9.19 -1.68
C ILE A 133 -4.29 7.73 -1.55
N ASP A 134 -5.37 7.40 -2.27
CA ASP A 134 -5.91 6.05 -2.33
C ASP A 134 -5.41 5.37 -3.61
N PHE A 135 -4.52 4.39 -3.45
CA PHE A 135 -4.15 3.49 -4.55
C PHE A 135 -5.01 2.23 -4.44
N MET A 136 -6.19 2.29 -5.05
CA MET A 136 -7.03 1.11 -5.23
C MET A 136 -6.41 0.17 -6.27
N HIS A 137 -6.03 -1.02 -5.82
CA HIS A 137 -5.65 -2.13 -6.68
C HIS A 137 -6.90 -2.64 -7.41
N TYR A 138 -7.05 -2.31 -8.70
CA TYR A 138 -7.92 -3.04 -9.61
C TYR A 138 -7.07 -4.10 -10.32
N GLY A 139 -7.33 -5.39 -10.05
CA GLY A 139 -6.91 -6.55 -10.84
C GLY A 139 -5.43 -6.66 -11.20
N HIS A 140 -4.63 -7.30 -10.35
CA HIS A 140 -3.37 -7.90 -10.77
C HIS A 140 -3.41 -9.38 -10.39
N ASP A 141 -3.70 -10.23 -11.38
CA ASP A 141 -3.88 -11.70 -11.34
C ASP A 141 -3.83 -12.35 -9.95
N SER A 142 -4.96 -12.29 -9.25
CA SER A 142 -5.27 -13.25 -8.20
C SER A 142 -6.06 -14.36 -8.87
N PHE A 143 -5.49 -15.56 -8.96
CA PHE A 143 -6.25 -16.75 -9.29
C PHE A 143 -7.41 -16.80 -8.29
N GLU A 144 -8.64 -16.66 -8.77
CA GLU A 144 -9.85 -16.57 -7.96
C GLU A 144 -10.06 -17.90 -7.23
N MET A 145 -9.46 -18.04 -6.04
CA MET A 145 -9.86 -19.08 -5.10
C MET A 145 -11.14 -18.60 -4.45
N ALA A 146 -12.24 -19.21 -4.87
CA ALA A 146 -13.54 -19.09 -4.23
C ALA A 146 -13.39 -19.17 -2.69
N PRO A 147 -14.24 -18.45 -1.93
CA PRO A 147 -14.20 -18.51 -0.47
C PRO A 147 -14.21 -19.98 -0.01
N PRO A 148 -13.44 -20.33 1.04
CA PRO A 148 -13.47 -21.69 1.58
C PRO A 148 -14.91 -22.05 1.93
N PRO A 149 -15.36 -23.29 1.65
CA PRO A 149 -16.72 -23.70 1.92
C PRO A 149 -17.03 -23.49 3.40
N PHE A 150 -18.11 -22.77 3.68
CA PHE A 150 -18.73 -22.72 4.99
C PHE A 150 -19.01 -24.17 5.40
N ILE A 151 -18.31 -24.68 6.42
CA ILE A 151 -18.77 -25.88 7.11
C ILE A 151 -19.97 -25.42 7.93
N SER A 152 -21.16 -25.60 7.37
CA SER A 152 -22.39 -25.56 8.16
C SER A 152 -22.43 -26.84 8.97
N ASP A 153 -21.93 -26.80 10.20
CA ASP A 153 -22.29 -27.82 11.18
C ASP A 153 -23.79 -27.68 11.45
N GLY A 154 -24.51 -28.73 11.08
CA GLY A 154 -25.95 -28.83 11.18
C GLY A 154 -26.45 -28.84 12.63
N TRP A 155 -27.75 -28.62 12.74
CA TRP A 155 -28.59 -28.77 13.94
C TRP A 155 -28.43 -30.12 14.64
#